data_AF-A0A844WTI2-F1
#
_entry.id   AF-A0A844WTI2-F1
#
_cell.length_a   1.000
_cell.length_b   1.000
_cell.length_c   1.000
_cell.angle_alpha   90.00
_cell.angle_beta   90.00
_cell.angle_gamma   90.00
#
_symmetry.space_group_name_H-M   'P 1'
#
loop_
_entity.id
_entity.type
_entity.pdbx_description
1 polymer ?
#
loop_
_entity_poly.entity_id
_entity_poly.type
_entity_poly.pdbx_seq_one_letter_code
_entity_poly.pdbx_strand_id
1 'polypeptide(L)'
;MTIDDISPNFSDTRSVNELIHRLKNDPSYANSLEPIRKVRMHDLPADIQEKLLSQGAHKHSVFTLDNRRLYAAKAAGIKSMPSVWATKSDLNSIKLNNRFSTKTGGKGIKVRC
;
A
#
# COMPACT_ATOMS: atom_id res chain seq x y z
N MET A 1 -4.52 4.50 -2.86
CA MET A 1 -5.17 5.10 -1.68
C MET A 1 -5.73 3.94 -0.89
N THR A 2 -5.15 3.62 0.27
CA THR A 2 -5.50 2.40 1.01
C THR A 2 -4.95 2.40 2.45
N ILE A 3 -5.74 1.78 3.32
CA ILE A 3 -5.72 1.64 4.81
C ILE A 3 -5.67 2.95 5.61
N ASP A 4 -6.66 3.16 6.47
CA ASP A 4 -6.68 4.30 7.41
C ASP A 4 -5.59 4.19 8.46
N ASP A 5 -5.08 2.98 8.73
CA ASP A 5 -4.12 2.67 9.77
C ASP A 5 -3.07 1.66 9.27
N ILE A 6 -1.78 2.02 9.36
CA ILE A 6 -0.66 1.09 9.14
C ILE A 6 0.05 0.75 10.45
N SER A 7 0.36 -0.53 10.65
CA SER A 7 1.25 -0.97 11.74
C SER A 7 2.65 -0.38 11.54
N PRO A 8 3.34 0.05 12.62
CA PRO A 8 4.69 0.60 12.56
C PRO A 8 5.73 -0.41 12.07
N ASN A 9 5.41 -1.71 12.07
CA ASN A 9 6.32 -2.77 11.65
C ASN A 9 5.84 -3.50 10.38
N PHE A 10 6.79 -3.94 9.57
CA PHE A 10 6.61 -4.89 8.50
C PHE A 10 6.44 -6.32 9.05
N SER A 11 6.02 -7.24 8.18
CA SER A 11 5.80 -8.66 8.52
C SER A 11 7.05 -9.37 9.04
N ASP A 12 8.22 -8.82 8.74
CA ASP A 12 9.54 -9.30 9.14
C ASP A 12 10.13 -8.53 10.32
N THR A 13 9.29 -7.84 11.10
CA THR A 13 9.64 -7.02 12.27
C THR A 13 10.42 -5.73 12.01
N ARG A 14 10.84 -5.45 10.76
CA ARG A 14 11.49 -4.18 10.42
C ARG A 14 10.53 -3.01 10.62
N SER A 15 11.01 -1.89 11.11
CA SER A 15 10.14 -0.72 11.31
C SER A 15 9.98 0.12 10.03
N VAL A 16 8.79 0.69 9.87
CA VAL A 16 8.49 1.67 8.82
C VAL A 16 9.37 2.91 9.00
N ASN A 17 9.67 3.30 10.24
CA ASN A 17 10.54 4.43 10.55
C ASN A 17 11.99 4.18 10.12
N GLU A 18 12.56 2.99 10.35
CA GLU A 18 13.89 2.64 9.84
C GLU A 18 13.94 2.73 8.31
N LEU A 19 12.89 2.27 7.63
CA LEU A 19 12.82 2.40 6.17
C LEU A 19 12.76 3.87 5.73
N ILE A 20 12.01 4.72 6.44
CA ILE A 20 11.97 6.16 6.17
C ILE A 20 13.35 6.79 6.37
N HIS A 21 14.03 6.50 7.49
CA HIS A 21 15.36 7.01 7.77
C HIS A 21 16.37 6.57 6.70
N ARG A 22 16.33 5.30 6.31
CA ARG A 22 17.21 4.77 5.28
C ARG A 22 16.97 5.41 3.91
N LEU A 23 15.70 5.60 3.52
CA LEU A 23 15.35 6.27 2.27
C LEU A 23 15.68 7.77 2.27
N LYS A 24 15.61 8.45 3.42
CA LYS A 24 16.05 9.85 3.55
C LYS A 24 17.56 9.98 3.39
N ASN A 25 18.33 9.06 3.95
CA ASN A 25 19.79 9.06 3.87
C ASN A 25 20.30 8.55 2.51
N ASP A 26 19.63 7.57 1.93
CA ASP A 26 19.95 7.00 0.62
C ASP A 26 18.65 6.81 -0.20
N PRO A 27 18.27 7.82 -1.01
CA PRO A 27 17.11 7.73 -1.89
C PRO A 27 17.22 6.63 -2.95
N SER A 28 18.45 6.25 -3.34
CA SER A 28 18.68 5.22 -4.37
C SER A 28 18.31 3.82 -3.88
N TYR A 29 18.30 3.62 -2.56
CA TYR A 29 17.83 2.40 -1.91
C TYR A 29 16.41 2.01 -2.31
N ALA A 30 15.57 2.96 -2.75
CA ALA A 30 14.24 2.70 -3.29
C ALA A 30 14.25 1.74 -4.50
N ASN A 31 15.33 1.70 -5.27
CA ASN A 31 15.47 0.80 -6.43
C ASN A 31 15.87 -0.63 -6.03
N SER A 32 16.49 -0.79 -4.86
CA SER A 32 16.85 -2.09 -4.29
C SER A 32 15.70 -2.74 -3.51
N LEU A 33 14.63 -1.99 -3.27
CA LEU A 33 13.42 -2.50 -2.63
C LEU A 33 12.51 -3.21 -3.63
N GLU A 34 11.70 -4.12 -3.12
CA GLU A 34 10.62 -4.72 -3.90
C GLU A 34 9.67 -3.63 -4.43
N PRO A 35 9.32 -3.69 -5.73
CA PRO A 35 8.43 -2.72 -6.34
C PRO A 35 7.07 -2.69 -5.64
N ILE A 36 6.42 -1.53 -5.68
CA ILE A 36 5.06 -1.36 -5.17
C ILE A 36 4.10 -2.08 -6.10
N ARG A 37 3.38 -3.07 -5.57
CA ARG A 37 2.31 -3.75 -6.31
C ARG A 37 1.06 -2.88 -6.35
N LYS A 38 0.59 -2.61 -7.56
CA LYS A 38 -0.63 -1.86 -7.88
C LYS A 38 -1.69 -2.79 -8.43
N VAL A 39 -2.95 -2.56 -8.06
CA VAL A 39 -4.09 -3.34 -8.52
C VAL A 39 -5.23 -2.39 -8.89
N ARG A 40 -5.93 -2.68 -9.99
CA ARG A 40 -7.09 -1.89 -10.42
C ARG A 40 -8.33 -2.41 -9.71
N MET A 41 -9.31 -1.54 -9.51
CA MET A 41 -10.60 -1.91 -8.91
C MET A 41 -11.21 -3.16 -9.56
N HIS A 42 -11.22 -3.25 -10.89
CA HIS A 42 -11.80 -4.39 -11.61
C HIS A 42 -11.02 -5.71 -11.44
N ASP A 43 -9.73 -5.63 -11.08
CA ASP A 43 -8.88 -6.80 -10.86
C ASP A 43 -9.06 -7.36 -9.44
N LEU A 44 -9.77 -6.66 -8.55
CA LEU A 44 -10.04 -7.10 -7.19
C LEU A 44 -11.21 -8.10 -7.13
N PRO A 45 -11.26 -8.96 -6.11
CA PRO A 45 -12.43 -9.78 -5.82
C PRO A 45 -13.71 -8.94 -5.60
N ALA A 46 -14.88 -9.49 -5.95
CA ALA A 46 -16.16 -8.77 -5.93
C ALA A 46 -16.53 -8.24 -4.53
N ASP A 47 -16.26 -9.01 -3.48
CA ASP A 47 -16.48 -8.61 -2.08
C ASP A 47 -15.66 -7.37 -1.69
N ILE A 48 -14.41 -7.30 -2.16
CA ILE A 48 -13.54 -6.14 -1.93
C ILE A 48 -13.98 -4.94 -2.79
N GLN A 49 -14.42 -5.19 -4.04
CA GLN A 49 -14.95 -4.14 -4.90
C GLN A 49 -16.16 -3.46 -4.28
N GLU A 50 -17.16 -4.23 -3.85
CA GLU A 50 -18.37 -3.69 -3.20
C GLU A 50 -18.03 -2.89 -1.94
N LYS A 51 -17.12 -3.41 -1.11
CA LYS A 51 -16.64 -2.72 0.09
C LYS A 51 -15.95 -1.40 -0.24
N LEU A 52 -15.13 -1.35 -1.27
CA LEU A 52 -14.43 -0.10 -1.65
C LEU A 52 -15.39 0.90 -2.31
N LEU A 53 -16.33 0.44 -3.13
CA LEU A 53 -17.38 1.29 -3.71
C LEU A 53 -18.27 1.91 -2.62
N SER A 54 -18.70 1.12 -1.64
CA SER A 54 -19.53 1.61 -0.54
C SER A 54 -18.81 2.65 0.33
N GLN A 55 -17.49 2.63 0.33
CA GLN A 55 -16.64 3.62 0.99
C GLN A 55 -16.33 4.85 0.12
N GLY A 56 -16.92 4.95 -1.07
CA GLY A 56 -16.76 6.08 -1.98
C GLY A 56 -15.50 6.02 -2.86
N ALA A 57 -14.93 4.84 -3.06
CA ALA A 57 -13.89 4.64 -4.09
C ALA A 57 -14.52 4.60 -5.49
N HIS A 58 -13.75 4.95 -6.51
CA HIS A 58 -14.24 4.99 -7.90
C HIS A 58 -14.02 3.64 -8.60
N LYS A 59 -14.88 3.29 -9.56
CA LYS A 59 -14.78 2.06 -10.37
C LYS A 59 -13.49 1.95 -11.18
N HIS A 60 -12.80 3.07 -11.40
CA HIS A 60 -11.51 3.14 -12.09
C HIS A 60 -10.35 3.46 -11.15
N SER A 61 -10.54 3.36 -9.83
CA SER A 61 -9.48 3.60 -8.85
C SER A 61 -8.38 2.54 -8.95
N VAL A 62 -7.15 2.99 -8.71
CA VAL A 62 -5.97 2.13 -8.57
C VAL A 62 -5.55 2.11 -7.11
N PHE A 63 -5.35 0.90 -6.60
CA PHE A 63 -4.97 0.64 -5.23
C PHE A 63 -3.57 0.06 -5.14
N THR A 64 -2.96 0.18 -3.98
CA THR A 64 -1.63 -0.35 -3.69
C THR A 64 -1.71 -1.40 -2.60
N LEU A 65 -1.08 -2.55 -2.80
CA LEU A 65 -1.04 -3.62 -1.81
C LEU A 65 0.02 -3.35 -0.72
N ASP A 66 1.06 -2.60 -1.10
CA ASP A 66 2.24 -2.31 -0.28
C ASP A 66 2.18 -0.91 0.36
N ASN A 67 1.09 -0.62 1.09
CA ASN A 67 0.81 0.71 1.65
C ASN A 67 1.87 1.23 2.62
N ARG A 68 2.50 0.35 3.42
CA ARG A 68 3.61 0.71 4.31
C ARG A 68 4.82 1.23 3.55
N ARG A 69 5.15 0.57 2.43
CA ARG A 69 6.29 0.92 1.57
C ARG A 69 6.01 2.24 0.84
N LEU A 70 4.79 2.39 0.32
CA LEU A 70 4.34 3.65 -0.28
C LEU A 70 4.35 4.80 0.73
N TYR A 71 3.90 4.57 1.96
CA TYR A 71 3.93 5.55 3.04
C TYR A 71 5.37 5.96 3.38
N ALA A 72 6.26 4.98 3.58
CA ALA A 72 7.67 5.25 3.89
C ALA A 72 8.34 6.10 2.79
N ALA A 73 8.12 5.74 1.52
CA ALA A 73 8.62 6.51 0.39
C ALA A 73 8.11 7.96 0.38
N LYS A 74 6.80 8.16 0.59
CA LYS A 74 6.22 9.51 0.67
C LYS A 74 6.78 10.32 1.85
N ALA A 75 6.88 9.71 3.03
CA ALA A 75 7.41 10.35 4.23
C ALA A 75 8.92 10.66 4.12
N ALA A 76 9.65 9.89 3.31
CA ALA A 76 11.05 10.14 2.97
C ALA A 76 11.23 11.16 1.82
N GLY A 77 10.16 11.64 1.19
CA GLY A 77 10.24 12.58 0.05
C GLY A 77 10.63 11.94 -1.28
N ILE A 78 10.56 10.60 -1.38
CA ILE A 78 10.85 9.87 -2.63
C ILE A 78 9.73 10.12 -3.63
N LYS A 79 10.06 10.76 -4.75
CA LYS A 79 9.08 11.16 -5.78
C LYS A 79 8.53 9.98 -6.57
N SER A 80 9.33 8.94 -6.79
CA SER A 80 8.95 7.78 -7.57
C SER A 80 9.58 6.52 -6.99
N MET A 81 8.77 5.48 -6.85
CA MET A 81 9.22 4.14 -6.50
C MET A 81 8.89 3.20 -7.66
N PRO A 82 9.72 2.17 -7.92
CA PRO A 82 9.39 1.12 -8.88
C PRO A 82 8.01 0.53 -8.56
N SER A 83 7.18 0.32 -9.58
CA SER A 83 5.85 -0.24 -9.38
C SER A 83 5.50 -1.24 -10.46
N VAL A 84 4.81 -2.30 -10.06
CA VAL A 84 4.38 -3.40 -10.93
C VAL A 84 2.89 -3.67 -10.74
N TRP A 85 2.24 -4.21 -11.76
CA TRP A 85 0.86 -4.67 -11.65
C TRP A 85 0.83 -5.98 -10.88
N ALA A 86 -0.03 -6.06 -9.86
CA ALA A 86 -0.24 -7.27 -9.09
C ALA A 86 -0.87 -8.35 -9.98
N THR A 87 -0.37 -9.58 -9.88
CA THR A 87 -0.96 -10.74 -10.56
C THR A 87 -2.10 -11.34 -9.73
N LYS A 88 -2.93 -12.19 -10.34
CA LYS A 88 -3.94 -12.95 -9.58
C LYS A 88 -3.32 -13.82 -8.47
N SER A 89 -2.10 -14.30 -8.66
CA SER A 89 -1.36 -15.06 -7.65
C SER A 89 -0.94 -14.20 -6.45
N ASP A 90 -0.54 -12.95 -6.69
CA ASP A 90 -0.27 -11.98 -5.61
C ASP A 90 -1.54 -11.70 -4.78
N LEU A 91 -2.68 -11.58 -5.46
CA LEU A 91 -3.96 -11.33 -4.80
C LEU A 91 -4.41 -12.51 -3.93
N ASN A 92 -4.17 -13.74 -4.38
CA ASN A 92 -4.53 -14.95 -3.63
C ASN A 92 -3.60 -15.25 -2.45
N SER A 93 -2.32 -14.87 -2.55
CA SER A 93 -1.33 -15.08 -1.49
C SER A 93 -1.44 -14.06 -0.34
N ILE A 94 -2.20 -12.97 -0.52
CA ILE A 94 -2.34 -11.90 0.46
C ILE A 94 -3.77 -11.89 1.01
N LYS A 95 -3.93 -11.79 2.34
CA LYS A 95 -5.25 -11.50 2.94
C LYS A 95 -5.68 -10.06 2.60
N LEU A 96 -6.34 -9.88 1.45
CA LEU A 96 -6.78 -8.58 0.92
C LEU A 96 -7.67 -7.83 1.92
N ASN A 97 -8.54 -8.53 2.64
CA ASN A 97 -9.39 -7.93 3.67
C ASN A 97 -8.61 -7.15 4.75
N ASN A 98 -7.39 -7.59 5.08
CA ASN A 98 -6.52 -6.90 6.03
C ASN A 98 -5.77 -5.72 5.41
N ARG A 99 -5.64 -5.69 4.07
CA ARG A 99 -4.97 -4.63 3.31
C ARG A 99 -5.92 -3.49 2.92
N PHE A 100 -7.23 -3.74 2.94
CA PHE A 100 -8.27 -2.77 2.62
C PHE A 100 -9.18 -2.49 3.83
N SER A 101 -8.61 -2.43 5.05
CA SER A 101 -9.36 -2.10 6.27
C SER A 101 -9.67 -0.60 6.40
N THR A 102 -9.82 0.11 5.28
CA THR A 102 -10.23 1.52 5.27
C THR A 102 -11.69 1.64 5.70
N LYS A 103 -12.03 2.72 6.38
CA LYS A 103 -13.37 3.27 6.56
C LYS A 103 -13.65 4.41 5.56
N THR A 104 -12.61 5.00 4.94
CA THR A 104 -12.72 6.18 4.06
C THR A 104 -12.42 5.93 2.58
N GLY A 105 -12.40 4.66 2.14
CA GLY A 105 -12.03 4.31 0.76
C GLY A 105 -10.55 4.58 0.45
N GLY A 106 -9.73 4.73 1.50
CA GLY A 106 -8.28 4.89 1.40
C GLY A 106 -7.81 6.31 1.16
N LYS A 107 -8.67 7.32 1.37
CA LYS A 107 -8.34 8.75 1.16
C LYS A 107 -7.25 9.29 2.09
N GLY A 108 -6.93 8.60 3.19
CA GLY A 108 -5.80 8.92 4.06
C GLY A 108 -5.06 7.66 4.53
N ILE A 109 -3.76 7.78 4.76
CA ILE A 109 -2.94 6.78 5.46
C ILE A 109 -2.55 7.41 6.80
N LYS A 110 -3.07 6.91 7.93
CA LYS A 110 -2.53 7.21 9.27
C LYS A 110 -1.69 6.03 9.75
N VAL A 111 -0.70 6.30 10.60
CA VAL A 111 0.09 5.28 11.29
C VAL A 111 -0.57 5.02 12.63
N ARG A 112 -0.77 3.76 13.03
CA ARG A 112 -1.19 3.46 14.41
C ARG A 112 -0.01 3.74 15.33
N CYS A 113 -0.16 4.75 16.18
CA CYS A 113 0.67 4.93 17.35
C CYS A 113 0.38 3.82 18.36
#